data_AF-A0A939WT99-F1
#
_entry.id   AF-A0A939WT99-F1
#
_cell.length_a   1.000
_cell.length_b   1.000
_cell.length_c   1.000
_cell.angle_alpha   90.00
_cell.angle_beta   90.00
_cell.angle_gamma   90.00
#
_symmetry.space_group_name_H-M   'P 1'
#
loop_
_entity.id
_entity.type
_entity.pdbx_description
1 polymer ?
#
loop_
_entity_poly.entity_id
_entity_poly.type
_entity_poly.pdbx_seq_one_letter_code
_entity_poly.pdbx_strand_id
1 'polypeptide(L)'
;MKKFLISALFILSVLFVVSCVSDDDKDLIDTDLSGDSQNDETADTDSSSDTQTDTDSTDSGTTDPDKTDTASESGDEDKTDTASEHDDSDKTDTDPEQNDEENTDTTSENNDADSADPTEEPNDADTSDSTDDSGDSTDDGDPETGLIDLADWSASSPNKTDWNGAYNYCSAMTEGGHTWRLPTISELRQLVQNCAGTEYNGACGVKDGHLKESDYTYNECAKCTNRYDGGYSKLGDKDYLWSASELDGDPSKVWVINFKSANIGTLAKNTAEYGYARCVKE
;
A
#
# COMPACT_ATOMS: atom_id res chain seq x y z
N MET A 1 37.91 20.49 -45.65
CA MET A 1 38.28 19.29 -44.88
C MET A 1 38.29 19.66 -43.40
N LYS A 2 37.16 19.50 -42.70
CA LYS A 2 37.01 19.71 -41.25
C LYS A 2 36.06 18.64 -40.72
N LYS A 3 36.63 17.49 -40.41
CA LYS A 3 36.09 16.45 -39.53
C LYS A 3 37.24 16.10 -38.57
N PHE A 4 36.95 15.55 -37.40
CA PHE A 4 37.83 15.36 -36.24
C PHE A 4 37.83 16.54 -35.28
N LEU A 5 36.92 16.51 -34.29
CA LEU A 5 37.08 17.07 -32.94
C LEU A 5 35.83 16.80 -32.07
N ILE A 6 35.29 15.58 -32.04
CA ILE A 6 34.30 15.17 -31.01
C ILE A 6 34.52 13.69 -30.70
N SER A 7 35.70 13.35 -30.16
CA SER A 7 35.99 11.98 -29.68
C SER A 7 37.15 12.01 -28.68
N ALA A 8 37.03 12.87 -27.67
CA ALA A 8 38.03 12.97 -26.59
C ALA A 8 37.46 13.42 -25.24
N LEU A 9 36.13 13.40 -25.07
CA LEU A 9 35.47 13.82 -23.81
C LEU A 9 34.79 12.66 -23.04
N PHE A 10 34.81 11.43 -23.56
CA PHE A 10 34.19 10.27 -22.91
C PHE A 10 35.18 9.32 -22.20
N ILE A 11 36.48 9.63 -22.17
CA ILE A 11 37.50 8.73 -21.57
C ILE A 11 38.01 9.24 -20.20
N LEU A 12 37.48 10.36 -19.67
CA LEU A 12 37.95 10.97 -18.41
C LEU A 12 36.93 10.96 -17.26
N SER A 13 36.02 9.96 -17.22
CA SER A 13 35.09 9.77 -16.09
C SER A 13 35.04 8.32 -15.56
N VAL A 14 36.08 7.52 -15.84
CA VAL A 14 36.22 6.12 -15.35
C VAL A 14 37.29 6.00 -14.25
N LEU A 15 37.61 7.08 -13.55
CA LEU A 15 38.50 7.06 -12.39
C LEU A 15 37.83 7.89 -11.29
N PHE A 16 37.79 7.37 -10.06
CA PHE A 16 36.92 7.74 -8.92
C PHE A 16 35.53 7.08 -9.03
N VAL A 17 35.28 5.90 -8.45
CA VAL A 17 35.27 5.64 -7.00
C VAL A 17 35.73 4.19 -6.70
N VAL A 18 36.98 4.03 -6.23
CA VAL A 18 37.41 2.85 -5.47
C VAL A 18 37.98 3.40 -4.17
N SER A 19 37.18 3.35 -3.11
CA SER A 19 37.49 3.52 -1.68
C SER A 19 36.13 3.35 -0.99
N CYS A 20 35.83 2.32 -0.20
CA CYS A 20 36.57 1.83 0.95
C CYS A 20 36.28 0.32 1.14
N VAL A 21 37.36 -0.46 1.24
CA VAL A 21 37.35 -1.73 1.96
C VAL A 21 37.83 -1.39 3.38
N SER A 22 37.00 -1.66 4.37
CA SER A 22 37.39 -1.72 5.77
C SER A 22 36.85 -3.04 6.29
N ASP A 23 37.70 -4.06 6.19
CA ASP A 23 37.65 -5.25 7.03
C ASP A 23 38.00 -4.82 8.46
N ASP A 24 37.09 -5.05 9.41
CA ASP A 24 37.23 -5.13 10.89
C ASP A 24 35.76 -5.24 11.38
N ASP A 25 35.24 -6.19 12.14
CA ASP A 25 35.78 -7.17 13.08
C ASP A 25 34.85 -8.38 13.15
N LYS A 26 35.45 -9.55 13.42
CA LYS A 26 34.75 -10.78 13.77
C LYS A 26 34.49 -10.76 15.28
N ASP A 27 33.26 -10.45 15.69
CA ASP A 27 32.81 -10.81 17.03
C ASP A 27 32.07 -12.15 17.01
N LEU A 28 32.75 -13.09 17.64
CA LEU A 28 32.30 -14.43 18.01
C LEU A 28 31.16 -14.29 19.02
N ILE A 29 29.96 -14.77 18.66
CA ILE A 29 28.91 -15.05 19.63
C ILE A 29 28.91 -16.56 19.84
N ASP A 30 29.66 -16.99 20.86
CA ASP A 30 29.43 -18.27 21.53
C ASP A 30 28.02 -18.20 22.14
N THR A 31 27.09 -18.97 21.57
CA THR A 31 25.78 -19.18 22.19
C THR A 31 25.86 -20.48 22.96
N ASP A 32 26.14 -20.35 24.25
CA ASP A 32 26.12 -21.46 25.20
C ASP A 32 24.71 -22.07 25.28
N LEU A 33 24.67 -23.36 25.00
CA LEU A 33 23.64 -24.30 25.41
C LEU A 33 23.78 -24.55 26.91
N SER A 34 22.81 -24.11 27.71
CA SER A 34 22.43 -24.81 28.95
C SER A 34 21.20 -24.18 29.60
N GLY A 35 20.25 -25.00 30.03
CA GLY A 35 19.45 -24.68 31.21
C GLY A 35 17.97 -24.98 31.10
N ASP A 36 17.61 -26.24 31.36
CA ASP A 36 16.32 -26.66 31.89
C ASP A 36 15.79 -25.71 32.99
N SER A 37 14.47 -25.51 33.07
CA SER A 37 13.70 -26.05 34.20
C SER A 37 12.21 -25.77 34.03
N GLN A 38 11.44 -26.83 34.25
CA GLN A 38 10.02 -26.82 34.56
C GLN A 38 9.73 -25.96 35.80
N ASN A 39 8.52 -25.40 35.88
CA ASN A 39 7.61 -25.32 37.05
C ASN A 39 6.27 -24.74 36.54
N ASP A 40 5.15 -25.47 36.55
CA ASP A 40 4.26 -25.78 37.71
C ASP A 40 3.46 -24.52 38.12
N GLU A 41 2.22 -24.38 37.64
CA GLU A 41 0.93 -24.80 38.24
C GLU A 41 0.40 -23.84 39.34
N THR A 42 -0.86 -23.43 39.16
CA THR A 42 -1.81 -22.82 40.13
C THR A 42 -1.55 -21.42 40.69
N ALA A 43 -2.53 -20.52 40.54
CA ALA A 43 -3.54 -20.24 41.59
C ALA A 43 -4.28 -18.94 41.30
N ASP A 44 -5.60 -19.00 41.48
CA ASP A 44 -6.54 -17.88 41.54
C ASP A 44 -6.12 -16.79 42.55
N THR A 45 -6.46 -15.53 42.26
CA THR A 45 -6.82 -14.56 43.31
C THR A 45 -7.62 -13.40 42.72
N ASP A 46 -8.92 -13.40 43.01
CA ASP A 46 -9.75 -12.20 43.10
C ASP A 46 -9.12 -11.20 44.09
N SER A 47 -9.06 -9.92 43.75
CA SER A 47 -9.36 -8.85 44.72
C SER A 47 -9.56 -7.49 44.04
N SER A 48 -10.75 -6.94 44.24
CA SER A 48 -11.07 -5.52 44.16
C SER A 48 -10.15 -4.66 45.02
N SER A 49 -9.84 -3.43 44.56
CA SER A 49 -10.00 -2.20 45.36
C SER A 49 -9.60 -0.94 44.58
N ASP A 50 -10.59 -0.04 44.44
CA ASP A 50 -10.57 1.41 44.66
C ASP A 50 -9.27 2.21 44.42
N THR A 51 -9.31 3.08 43.40
CA THR A 51 -8.37 4.19 43.23
C THR A 51 -9.00 5.48 43.78
N GLN A 52 -8.51 5.94 44.94
CA GLN A 52 -8.76 7.28 45.46
C GLN A 52 -7.45 8.09 45.47
N THR A 53 -7.50 9.18 44.70
CA THR A 53 -7.14 10.57 45.02
C THR A 53 -5.98 10.91 45.98
N ASP A 54 -5.17 11.83 45.47
CA ASP A 54 -4.48 12.95 46.13
C ASP A 54 -3.28 12.67 47.03
N THR A 55 -2.13 13.22 46.62
CA THR A 55 -1.31 14.06 47.50
C THR A 55 -0.49 15.06 46.68
N ASP A 56 -0.80 16.34 46.92
CA ASP A 56 0.07 17.51 46.85
C ASP A 56 1.44 17.30 47.47
N SER A 57 2.47 18.00 46.96
CA SER A 57 3.30 18.95 47.74
C SER A 57 4.72 19.12 47.16
N THR A 58 5.02 20.35 46.71
CA THR A 58 6.11 21.26 47.17
C THR A 58 7.50 20.65 47.45
N ASP A 59 8.66 21.24 47.14
CA ASP A 59 9.06 22.61 46.82
C ASP A 59 10.61 22.64 46.80
N SER A 60 11.14 23.66 46.13
CA SER A 60 12.40 24.36 46.41
C SER A 60 13.77 23.78 46.04
N GLY A 61 14.45 24.55 45.17
CA GLY A 61 15.73 25.16 45.54
C GLY A 61 16.84 24.99 44.50
N THR A 62 17.01 25.94 43.58
CA THR A 62 18.11 26.96 43.52
C THR A 62 19.48 26.36 43.13
N THR A 63 20.30 26.88 42.20
CA THR A 63 20.71 28.26 41.89
C THR A 63 21.28 28.40 40.46
N ASP A 64 20.93 29.52 39.82
CA ASP A 64 21.61 30.35 38.79
C ASP A 64 23.13 30.60 39.09
N PRO A 65 23.97 31.32 38.29
CA PRO A 65 23.76 31.94 36.98
C PRO A 65 24.93 31.80 35.96
N ASP A 66 24.69 32.08 34.68
CA ASP A 66 25.55 33.08 34.01
C ASP A 66 24.89 33.73 32.79
N LYS A 67 25.13 35.04 32.72
CA LYS A 67 24.56 36.01 31.78
C LYS A 67 25.26 36.00 30.43
N THR A 68 24.54 36.39 29.39
CA THR A 68 25.10 37.34 28.41
C THR A 68 23.97 38.14 27.76
N ASP A 69 24.03 39.45 27.99
CA ASP A 69 23.11 40.47 27.51
C ASP A 69 23.27 40.69 26.00
N THR A 70 22.16 40.83 25.27
CA THR A 70 22.08 41.73 24.11
C THR A 70 20.67 42.27 23.98
N ALA A 71 20.53 43.56 24.27
CA ALA A 71 19.30 44.33 24.12
C ALA A 71 19.18 44.89 22.71
N SER A 72 17.95 44.90 22.17
CA SER A 72 17.43 46.03 21.38
C SER A 72 15.89 45.97 21.36
N GLU A 73 15.31 47.02 21.95
CA GLU A 73 14.04 47.70 21.70
C GLU A 73 13.44 47.51 20.28
N SER A 74 12.13 47.62 19.99
CA SER A 74 10.95 48.13 20.71
C SER A 74 9.73 47.96 19.80
N GLY A 75 8.54 47.85 20.40
CA GLY A 75 7.26 48.23 19.80
C GLY A 75 6.43 47.05 19.28
N ASP A 76 5.11 47.02 19.41
CA ASP A 76 4.18 47.86 20.16
C ASP A 76 2.88 47.05 20.27
N GLU A 77 2.04 47.45 21.21
CA GLU A 77 0.83 46.75 21.65
C GLU A 77 -0.24 46.56 20.56
N ASP A 78 -0.92 45.41 20.52
CA ASP A 78 -2.37 45.44 20.34
C ASP A 78 -3.06 44.24 21.00
N LYS A 79 -3.99 44.56 21.90
CA LYS A 79 -4.86 43.65 22.64
C LYS A 79 -6.25 43.77 22.05
N THR A 80 -6.83 42.66 21.63
CA THR A 80 -8.28 42.56 21.50
C THR A 80 -8.76 41.28 22.18
N ASP A 81 -9.15 41.45 23.44
CA ASP A 81 -10.07 40.57 24.13
C ASP A 81 -11.44 40.67 23.43
N THR A 82 -12.04 39.53 23.07
CA THR A 82 -13.49 39.46 22.90
C THR A 82 -13.95 38.11 23.42
N ALA A 83 -14.28 38.11 24.71
CA ALA A 83 -15.17 37.14 25.29
C ALA A 83 -16.58 37.34 24.70
N SER A 84 -17.22 36.26 24.28
CA SER A 84 -18.69 36.21 24.24
C SER A 84 -19.12 34.87 24.81
N GLU A 85 -19.53 34.95 26.07
CA GLU A 85 -20.39 33.97 26.70
C GLU A 85 -21.75 34.02 25.98
N HIS A 86 -22.32 32.86 25.65
CA HIS A 86 -23.77 32.75 25.53
C HIS A 86 -24.25 31.48 26.21
N ASP A 87 -25.13 31.76 27.16
CA ASP A 87 -25.87 30.89 28.04
C ASP A 87 -26.89 30.00 27.31
N ASP A 88 -27.12 28.87 27.97
CA ASP A 88 -28.41 28.27 28.28
C ASP A 88 -29.30 27.55 27.23
N SER A 89 -29.62 26.33 27.65
CA SER A 89 -30.93 25.66 27.54
C SER A 89 -31.35 25.12 26.18
N ASP A 90 -31.48 23.80 26.05
CA ASP A 90 -32.77 23.17 26.44
C ASP A 90 -32.66 21.64 26.46
N LYS A 91 -33.37 21.07 27.44
CA LYS A 91 -33.65 19.65 27.58
C LYS A 91 -34.76 19.29 26.61
N THR A 92 -34.71 18.12 25.98
CA THR A 92 -35.91 17.30 25.89
C THR A 92 -35.52 15.83 26.02
N ASP A 93 -36.00 15.26 27.12
CA ASP A 93 -36.17 13.84 27.34
C ASP A 93 -37.07 13.26 26.24
N THR A 94 -36.68 12.11 25.68
CA THR A 94 -37.66 11.17 25.12
C THR A 94 -37.13 9.76 25.33
N ASP A 95 -37.56 9.17 26.45
CA ASP A 95 -37.52 7.73 26.72
C ASP A 95 -38.90 7.14 26.31
N PRO A 96 -39.21 5.84 26.50
CA PRO A 96 -39.20 4.78 25.50
C PRO A 96 -40.60 4.18 25.24
N GLU A 97 -40.80 3.43 24.15
CA GLU A 97 -41.92 2.47 23.97
C GLU A 97 -41.57 1.56 22.77
N GLN A 98 -41.16 0.31 22.96
CA GLN A 98 -42.00 -0.90 23.08
C GLN A 98 -43.12 -1.02 22.03
N ASN A 99 -42.89 -1.92 21.07
CA ASN A 99 -43.84 -2.88 20.49
C ASN A 99 -42.96 -3.97 19.84
N ASP A 100 -42.83 -5.15 20.42
CA ASP A 100 -43.80 -6.26 20.46
C ASP A 100 -44.12 -6.80 19.06
N GLU A 101 -43.73 -8.07 18.89
CA GLU A 101 -44.43 -9.11 18.11
C GLU A 101 -44.46 -8.88 16.58
N GLU A 102 -44.32 -9.85 15.68
CA GLU A 102 -44.64 -11.26 15.68
C GLU A 102 -44.02 -11.84 14.39
N ASN A 103 -43.45 -13.04 14.47
CA ASN A 103 -43.79 -14.16 13.58
C ASN A 103 -43.69 -13.96 12.04
N THR A 104 -42.67 -14.57 11.41
CA THR A 104 -42.92 -15.46 10.27
C THR A 104 -41.93 -16.63 10.29
N ASP A 105 -42.41 -17.71 10.87
CA ASP A 105 -42.05 -19.08 10.54
C ASP A 105 -42.05 -19.29 9.02
N THR A 106 -40.90 -19.68 8.46
CA THR A 106 -40.84 -20.34 7.15
C THR A 106 -39.87 -21.50 7.22
N THR A 107 -40.40 -22.62 7.71
CA THR A 107 -40.08 -24.00 7.34
C THR A 107 -39.09 -24.15 6.18
N SER A 108 -37.86 -24.51 6.54
CA SER A 108 -36.91 -25.17 5.65
C SER A 108 -37.27 -26.66 5.64
N GLU A 109 -37.96 -27.10 4.58
CA GLU A 109 -38.15 -28.51 4.27
C GLU A 109 -37.26 -28.90 3.08
N ASN A 110 -36.20 -29.64 3.42
CA ASN A 110 -35.80 -30.92 2.85
C ASN A 110 -35.85 -31.13 1.33
N ASN A 111 -34.65 -31.27 0.77
CA ASN A 111 -34.18 -32.45 0.01
C ASN A 111 -35.19 -33.11 -0.94
N ASP A 112 -35.04 -32.83 -2.24
CA ASP A 112 -35.34 -33.82 -3.26
C ASP A 112 -34.12 -34.02 -4.17
N ALA A 113 -33.60 -35.23 -4.06
CA ALA A 113 -32.62 -35.84 -4.92
C ALA A 113 -33.31 -36.41 -6.16
N ASP A 114 -32.79 -36.11 -7.34
CA ASP A 114 -33.06 -36.84 -8.59
C ASP A 114 -31.84 -36.57 -9.49
N SER A 115 -30.83 -37.42 -9.65
CA SER A 115 -30.76 -38.88 -9.86
C SER A 115 -31.45 -39.38 -11.12
N ALA A 116 -30.94 -38.96 -12.29
CA ALA A 116 -30.97 -39.79 -13.50
C ALA A 116 -29.87 -39.38 -14.52
N ASP A 117 -28.70 -40.00 -14.36
CA ASP A 117 -27.87 -40.56 -15.44
C ASP A 117 -28.45 -41.97 -15.71
N PRO A 118 -28.58 -42.54 -16.94
CA PRO A 118 -27.46 -42.78 -17.86
C PRO A 118 -27.77 -42.84 -19.37
N THR A 119 -26.70 -43.13 -20.13
CA THR A 119 -26.56 -43.79 -21.45
C THR A 119 -26.00 -42.90 -22.57
N GLU A 120 -24.70 -42.99 -22.91
CA GLU A 120 -24.01 -44.05 -23.69
C GLU A 120 -24.48 -44.09 -25.16
N GLU A 121 -23.69 -43.52 -26.08
CA GLU A 121 -22.87 -44.25 -27.08
C GLU A 121 -22.43 -43.39 -28.29
N PRO A 122 -21.34 -43.78 -28.99
CA PRO A 122 -20.48 -42.93 -29.79
C PRO A 122 -20.70 -43.08 -31.30
N ASN A 123 -20.54 -41.99 -32.06
CA ASN A 123 -20.50 -42.04 -33.52
C ASN A 123 -19.25 -41.33 -34.04
N ASP A 124 -18.24 -42.13 -34.36
CA ASP A 124 -17.20 -41.82 -35.33
C ASP A 124 -17.83 -41.46 -36.69
N ALA A 125 -17.43 -40.33 -37.28
CA ALA A 125 -17.31 -40.18 -38.73
C ALA A 125 -16.47 -38.95 -39.07
N ASP A 126 -15.21 -39.26 -39.36
CA ASP A 126 -14.31 -38.61 -40.30
C ASP A 126 -15.02 -37.70 -41.34
N THR A 127 -14.69 -36.40 -41.35
CA THR A 127 -14.83 -35.57 -42.55
C THR A 127 -13.72 -34.53 -42.55
N SER A 128 -12.60 -34.91 -43.16
CA SER A 128 -11.65 -33.98 -43.75
C SER A 128 -12.37 -33.11 -44.79
N ASP A 129 -12.46 -31.81 -44.54
CA ASP A 129 -12.62 -30.83 -45.62
C ASP A 129 -11.66 -29.67 -45.39
N SER A 130 -10.59 -29.69 -46.18
CA SER A 130 -9.65 -28.59 -46.31
C SER A 130 -10.19 -27.63 -47.35
N THR A 131 -10.86 -26.58 -46.91
CA THR A 131 -11.02 -25.38 -47.72
C THR A 131 -10.06 -24.32 -47.20
N ASP A 132 -8.98 -24.13 -47.95
CA ASP A 132 -8.24 -22.88 -48.04
C ASP A 132 -9.23 -21.71 -48.09
N ASP A 133 -9.33 -20.97 -47.00
CA ASP A 133 -9.85 -19.60 -47.04
C ASP A 133 -8.69 -18.65 -46.69
N SER A 134 -7.99 -18.26 -47.75
CA SER A 134 -7.20 -17.03 -47.75
C SER A 134 -8.16 -15.83 -47.73
N GLY A 135 -8.74 -15.56 -46.56
CA GLY A 135 -9.22 -14.23 -46.18
C GLY A 135 -8.15 -13.64 -45.27
N ASP A 136 -7.22 -12.85 -45.81
CA ASP A 136 -7.32 -11.39 -45.75
C ASP A 136 -7.79 -10.91 -44.36
N SER A 137 -6.97 -11.19 -43.35
CA SER A 137 -7.03 -10.45 -42.11
C SER A 137 -6.42 -9.07 -42.40
N THR A 138 -7.26 -8.14 -42.87
CA THR A 138 -7.03 -6.74 -42.52
C THR A 138 -7.11 -6.71 -41.00
N ASP A 139 -5.93 -6.75 -40.38
CA ASP A 139 -5.68 -6.46 -38.98
C ASP A 139 -6.07 -4.99 -38.75
N ASP A 140 -7.39 -4.76 -38.74
CA ASP A 140 -8.03 -3.53 -38.35
C ASP A 140 -7.90 -3.43 -36.84
N GLY A 141 -6.71 -3.01 -36.41
CA GLY A 141 -6.37 -2.54 -35.06
C GLY A 141 -7.23 -3.12 -33.95
N ASP A 142 -6.83 -4.31 -33.47
CA ASP A 142 -7.16 -4.72 -32.10
C ASP A 142 -6.87 -3.51 -31.19
N PRO A 143 -7.87 -2.92 -30.51
CA PRO A 143 -7.63 -1.77 -29.66
C PRO A 143 -6.56 -2.20 -28.66
N GLU A 144 -5.39 -1.58 -28.77
CA GLU A 144 -4.23 -1.82 -27.92
C GLU A 144 -4.73 -2.13 -26.51
N THR A 145 -4.34 -3.29 -26.02
CA THR A 145 -4.81 -3.96 -24.79
C THR A 145 -4.71 -3.15 -23.48
N GLY A 146 -4.52 -1.83 -23.54
CA GLY A 146 -4.29 -0.94 -22.41
C GLY A 146 -3.00 -1.26 -21.68
N LEU A 147 -2.15 -2.12 -22.27
CA LEU A 147 -0.92 -2.61 -21.68
C LEU A 147 0.19 -1.60 -21.89
N ILE A 148 0.82 -1.20 -20.80
CA ILE A 148 1.97 -0.30 -20.77
C ILE A 148 3.24 -1.12 -21.01
N ASP A 149 4.10 -0.67 -21.92
CA ASP A 149 5.40 -1.30 -22.15
C ASP A 149 6.25 -1.22 -20.87
N LEU A 150 6.96 -2.30 -20.53
CA LEU A 150 7.91 -2.31 -19.42
C LEU A 150 9.00 -1.23 -19.57
N ALA A 151 9.30 -0.80 -20.80
CA ALA A 151 10.21 0.31 -21.08
C ALA A 151 9.68 1.71 -20.71
N ASP A 152 8.39 1.82 -20.38
CA ASP A 152 7.74 3.06 -19.96
C ASP A 152 7.66 3.22 -18.43
N TRP A 153 8.25 2.28 -17.70
CA TRP A 153 8.38 2.33 -16.24
C TRP A 153 9.78 2.80 -15.84
N SER A 154 9.84 3.68 -14.85
CA SER A 154 11.10 4.09 -14.23
C SER A 154 11.64 2.97 -13.34
N ALA A 155 12.89 3.06 -12.89
CA ALA A 155 13.33 2.33 -11.70
C ALA A 155 12.52 2.76 -10.47
N SER A 156 12.43 1.89 -9.45
CA SER A 156 11.87 2.25 -8.16
C SER A 156 12.76 3.28 -7.45
N SER A 157 12.15 4.14 -6.63
CA SER A 157 12.85 5.10 -5.79
C SER A 157 13.85 4.36 -4.88
N PRO A 158 15.00 4.99 -4.55
CA PRO A 158 16.02 4.32 -3.73
C PRO A 158 15.58 4.16 -2.27
N ASN A 159 14.74 5.06 -1.78
CA ASN A 159 14.22 5.08 -0.41
C ASN A 159 12.70 5.04 -0.42
N LYS A 160 12.15 4.52 0.68
CA LYS A 160 10.74 4.65 0.99
C LYS A 160 10.40 6.10 1.30
N THR A 161 9.16 6.47 1.02
CA THR A 161 8.66 7.82 1.19
C THR A 161 7.17 7.80 1.46
N ASP A 162 6.63 8.93 1.90
CA ASP A 162 5.18 9.09 2.01
C ASP A 162 4.57 9.30 0.62
N TRP A 163 3.24 9.33 0.54
CA TRP A 163 2.58 9.43 -0.76
C TRP A 163 2.92 10.73 -1.50
N ASN A 164 3.01 11.85 -0.76
CA ASN A 164 3.33 13.14 -1.35
C ASN A 164 4.78 13.18 -1.87
N GLY A 165 5.72 12.57 -1.14
CA GLY A 165 7.10 12.39 -1.58
C GLY A 165 7.20 11.51 -2.82
N ALA A 166 6.38 10.47 -2.93
CA ALA A 166 6.29 9.64 -4.14
C ALA A 166 5.76 10.42 -5.35
N TYR A 167 4.71 11.22 -5.16
CA TYR A 167 4.17 12.11 -6.19
C TYR A 167 5.22 13.14 -6.66
N ASN A 168 5.92 13.78 -5.72
CA ASN A 168 6.98 14.74 -6.02
C ASN A 168 8.18 14.09 -6.71
N TYR A 169 8.54 12.87 -6.30
CA TYR A 169 9.61 12.11 -6.94
C TYR A 169 9.32 11.88 -8.42
N CYS A 170 8.11 11.44 -8.76
CA CYS A 170 7.74 11.19 -10.16
C CYS A 170 7.62 12.48 -10.97
N SER A 171 6.96 13.51 -10.44
CA SER A 171 6.76 14.78 -11.17
C SER A 171 8.06 15.57 -11.40
N ALA A 172 9.10 15.37 -10.58
CA ALA A 172 10.40 16.00 -10.76
C ALA A 172 11.33 15.25 -11.74
N MET A 173 10.97 14.03 -12.15
CA MET A 173 11.80 13.21 -13.02
C MET A 173 11.77 13.75 -14.46
N THR A 174 12.93 13.86 -15.09
CA THR A 174 13.10 14.37 -16.47
C THR A 174 13.92 13.42 -17.34
N GLU A 175 14.06 12.17 -16.90
CA GLU A 175 14.84 11.15 -17.60
C GLU A 175 14.26 10.89 -19.00
N GLY A 176 15.14 10.84 -20.00
CA GLY A 176 14.75 10.62 -21.40
C GLY A 176 13.99 11.77 -22.07
N GLY A 177 13.82 12.92 -21.41
CA GLY A 177 13.02 14.03 -21.96
C GLY A 177 11.51 13.78 -21.92
N HIS A 178 11.05 12.84 -21.10
CA HIS A 178 9.64 12.52 -20.88
C HIS A 178 9.11 13.19 -19.62
N THR A 179 7.79 13.39 -19.56
CA THR A 179 7.08 13.66 -18.30
C THR A 179 6.74 12.35 -17.63
N TRP A 180 6.88 12.34 -16.32
CA TRP A 180 6.70 11.16 -15.50
C TRP A 180 5.64 11.44 -14.44
N ARG A 181 4.84 10.43 -14.12
CA ARG A 181 3.79 10.53 -13.11
C ARG A 181 3.75 9.29 -12.23
N LEU A 182 3.08 9.44 -11.09
CA LEU A 182 2.74 8.31 -10.26
C LEU A 182 1.65 7.48 -11.00
N PRO A 183 1.79 6.15 -11.08
CA PRO A 183 0.85 5.29 -11.79
C PRO A 183 -0.49 5.18 -11.06
N THR A 184 -1.57 4.90 -11.77
CA THR A 184 -2.85 4.49 -11.16
C THR A 184 -2.76 3.06 -10.62
N ILE A 185 -3.76 2.66 -9.83
CA ILE A 185 -3.81 1.28 -9.31
C ILE A 185 -3.94 0.27 -10.45
N SER A 186 -4.68 0.59 -11.51
CA SER A 186 -4.84 -0.31 -12.66
C SER A 186 -3.53 -0.50 -13.42
N GLU A 187 -2.72 0.54 -13.52
CA GLU A 187 -1.40 0.47 -14.14
C GLU A 187 -0.42 -0.37 -13.31
N LEU A 188 -0.39 -0.16 -11.98
CA LEU A 188 0.42 -1.01 -11.09
C LEU A 188 0.03 -2.49 -11.17
N ARG A 189 -1.27 -2.80 -11.32
CA ARG A 189 -1.73 -4.18 -11.51
C ARG A 189 -1.17 -4.84 -12.77
N GLN A 190 -0.78 -4.06 -13.79
CA GLN A 190 -0.11 -4.61 -14.97
C GLN A 190 1.29 -5.15 -14.68
N LEU A 191 1.94 -4.66 -13.62
CA LEU A 191 3.22 -5.19 -13.16
C LEU A 191 3.07 -6.48 -12.36
N VAL A 192 1.87 -6.78 -11.85
CA VAL A 192 1.62 -8.00 -11.08
C VAL A 192 1.67 -9.22 -12.00
N GLN A 193 2.32 -10.29 -11.53
CA GLN A 193 2.39 -11.59 -12.18
C GLN A 193 2.40 -12.70 -11.13
N ASN A 194 2.11 -13.94 -11.53
CA ASN A 194 2.08 -15.12 -10.65
C ASN A 194 1.06 -15.03 -9.51
N CYS A 195 0.04 -14.18 -9.64
CA CYS A 195 -1.04 -14.03 -8.67
C CYS A 195 -2.36 -13.73 -9.39
N ALA A 196 -3.05 -14.79 -9.83
CA ALA A 196 -4.25 -14.68 -10.66
C ALA A 196 -5.37 -13.78 -10.09
N GLY A 197 -5.44 -13.63 -8.76
CA GLY A 197 -6.42 -12.74 -8.11
C GLY A 197 -6.14 -11.26 -8.34
N THR A 198 -4.87 -10.84 -8.35
CA THR A 198 -4.45 -9.43 -8.37
C THR A 198 -3.73 -8.99 -9.62
N GLU A 199 -3.40 -9.91 -10.52
CA GLU A 199 -3.01 -9.62 -11.90
C GLU A 199 -3.99 -8.67 -12.58
N TYR A 200 -3.53 -8.02 -13.65
CA TYR A 200 -4.40 -7.21 -14.50
C TYR A 200 -5.57 -8.06 -15.02
N ASN A 201 -6.80 -7.59 -14.82
CA ASN A 201 -8.06 -8.33 -15.03
C ASN A 201 -8.29 -9.58 -14.15
N GLY A 202 -7.49 -9.76 -13.09
CA GLY A 202 -7.75 -10.73 -12.03
C GLY A 202 -9.02 -10.43 -11.22
N ALA A 203 -9.42 -11.38 -10.39
CA ALA A 203 -10.69 -11.34 -9.64
C ALA A 203 -10.85 -10.13 -8.71
N CYS A 204 -9.76 -9.52 -8.23
CA CYS A 204 -9.83 -8.34 -7.38
C CYS A 204 -10.53 -7.18 -8.10
N GLY A 205 -11.62 -6.68 -7.51
CA GLY A 205 -12.47 -5.63 -8.08
C GLY A 205 -11.83 -4.24 -8.13
N VAL A 206 -10.76 -4.01 -7.35
CA VAL A 206 -10.08 -2.71 -7.26
C VAL A 206 -9.41 -2.34 -8.58
N LYS A 207 -9.94 -1.30 -9.24
CA LYS A 207 -9.41 -0.75 -10.50
C LYS A 207 -9.86 0.71 -10.64
N ASP A 208 -9.41 1.38 -11.69
CA ASP A 208 -9.75 2.78 -11.94
C ASP A 208 -11.27 2.88 -12.16
N GLY A 209 -11.91 3.80 -11.43
CA GLY A 209 -13.38 3.91 -11.36
C GLY A 209 -14.08 2.99 -10.35
N HIS A 210 -13.35 2.04 -9.73
CA HIS A 210 -13.80 1.14 -8.67
C HIS A 210 -12.83 1.21 -7.49
N LEU A 211 -12.85 2.36 -6.83
CA LEU A 211 -11.90 2.74 -5.78
C LEU A 211 -12.54 2.76 -4.39
N LYS A 212 -13.73 2.19 -4.20
CA LYS A 212 -14.40 2.14 -2.90
C LYS A 212 -13.88 0.95 -2.08
N GLU A 213 -13.99 1.05 -0.76
CA GLU A 213 -13.66 -0.07 0.12
C GLU A 213 -14.46 -1.33 -0.22
N SER A 214 -15.70 -1.18 -0.70
CA SER A 214 -16.55 -2.31 -1.13
C SER A 214 -16.06 -3.03 -2.38
N ASP A 215 -15.17 -2.42 -3.17
CA ASP A 215 -14.55 -3.05 -4.34
C ASP A 215 -13.38 -3.99 -3.93
N TYR A 216 -12.96 -3.93 -2.66
CA TYR A 216 -11.95 -4.82 -2.09
C TYR A 216 -12.58 -6.07 -1.47
N THR A 217 -12.20 -7.22 -2.01
CA THR A 217 -12.49 -8.53 -1.41
C THR A 217 -11.18 -9.15 -0.96
N TYR A 218 -11.02 -9.40 0.35
CA TYR A 218 -9.80 -10.04 0.89
C TYR A 218 -9.45 -11.35 0.15
N ASN A 219 -10.46 -12.16 -0.14
CA ASN A 219 -10.34 -13.41 -0.86
C ASN A 219 -9.95 -13.28 -2.35
N GLU A 220 -9.85 -12.09 -2.89
CA GLU A 220 -9.47 -11.87 -4.29
C GLU A 220 -8.21 -11.00 -4.37
N CYS A 221 -8.09 -10.05 -3.45
CA CYS A 221 -7.05 -9.03 -3.43
C CYS A 221 -5.85 -9.35 -2.53
N ALA A 222 -5.91 -10.40 -1.70
CA ALA A 222 -4.89 -10.68 -0.68
C ALA A 222 -4.59 -12.19 -0.46
N LYS A 223 -4.85 -13.04 -1.46
CA LYS A 223 -4.69 -14.51 -1.32
C LYS A 223 -3.27 -15.05 -1.57
N CYS A 224 -2.38 -14.26 -2.13
CA CYS A 224 -1.09 -14.76 -2.56
C CYS A 224 -0.09 -14.86 -1.40
N THR A 225 0.67 -15.95 -1.39
CA THR A 225 1.66 -16.26 -0.36
C THR A 225 2.85 -15.31 -0.45
N ASN A 226 3.51 -15.02 0.66
CA ASN A 226 4.72 -14.19 0.63
C ASN A 226 5.84 -14.81 -0.23
N ARG A 227 6.46 -14.01 -1.10
CA ARG A 227 7.69 -14.30 -1.85
C ARG A 227 8.69 -13.15 -1.68
N TYR A 228 9.98 -13.49 -1.59
CA TYR A 228 11.07 -12.53 -1.34
C TYR A 228 12.01 -12.34 -2.55
N ASP A 229 11.77 -13.11 -3.62
CA ASP A 229 12.54 -13.08 -4.86
C ASP A 229 12.10 -11.98 -5.83
N GLY A 230 10.99 -11.29 -5.54
CA GLY A 230 10.37 -10.32 -6.45
C GLY A 230 9.52 -10.98 -7.54
N GLY A 231 9.20 -12.27 -7.40
CA GLY A 231 8.48 -13.05 -8.40
C GLY A 231 7.05 -12.60 -8.69
N TYR A 232 6.51 -11.63 -7.92
CA TYR A 232 5.19 -11.04 -8.19
C TYR A 232 5.24 -9.78 -9.05
N SER A 233 6.41 -9.17 -9.25
CA SER A 233 6.56 -8.00 -10.14
C SER A 233 7.28 -8.40 -11.42
N LYS A 234 6.75 -7.98 -12.58
CA LYS A 234 7.44 -8.07 -13.87
C LYS A 234 8.75 -7.28 -13.89
N LEU A 235 8.89 -6.30 -13.00
CA LEU A 235 10.08 -5.44 -12.83
C LEU A 235 10.91 -5.78 -11.59
N GLY A 236 10.57 -6.84 -10.86
CA GLY A 236 11.32 -7.34 -9.71
C GLY A 236 11.13 -6.56 -8.41
N ASP A 237 10.09 -5.72 -8.30
CA ASP A 237 9.69 -5.07 -7.04
C ASP A 237 9.35 -6.09 -5.96
N LYS A 238 9.58 -5.71 -4.70
CA LYS A 238 9.48 -6.62 -3.53
C LYS A 238 8.69 -6.06 -2.36
N ASP A 239 8.23 -4.82 -2.44
CA ASP A 239 7.61 -4.11 -1.32
C ASP A 239 6.41 -3.30 -1.85
N TYR A 240 5.86 -2.44 -1.01
CA TYR A 240 4.76 -1.55 -1.40
C TYR A 240 5.20 -0.55 -2.47
N LEU A 241 4.39 -0.40 -3.51
CA LEU A 241 4.43 0.74 -4.43
C LEU A 241 3.20 1.62 -4.24
N TRP A 242 3.44 2.92 -4.18
CA TRP A 242 2.38 3.94 -4.14
C TRP A 242 1.67 4.05 -5.49
N SER A 243 0.34 4.19 -5.47
CA SER A 243 -0.44 4.60 -6.64
C SER A 243 -0.97 6.03 -6.47
N ALA A 244 -1.35 6.66 -7.58
CA ALA A 244 -2.09 7.92 -7.61
C ALA A 244 -3.59 7.74 -7.27
N SER A 245 -4.08 6.51 -7.14
CA SER A 245 -5.49 6.22 -6.93
C SER A 245 -5.86 6.37 -5.45
N GLU A 246 -6.66 7.39 -5.15
CA GLU A 246 -7.20 7.63 -3.80
C GLU A 246 -8.37 6.70 -3.48
N LEU A 247 -8.55 6.35 -2.21
CA LEU A 247 -9.72 5.60 -1.76
C LEU A 247 -10.97 6.49 -1.82
N ASP A 248 -12.00 6.04 -2.53
CA ASP A 248 -13.27 6.76 -2.60
C ASP A 248 -13.96 6.73 -1.23
N GLY A 249 -14.34 7.91 -0.74
CA GLY A 249 -14.88 8.13 0.60
C GLY A 249 -13.85 8.45 1.69
N ASP A 250 -12.56 8.22 1.47
CA ASP A 250 -11.48 8.58 2.41
C ASP A 250 -10.21 9.04 1.67
N PRO A 251 -10.13 10.33 1.29
CA PRO A 251 -9.00 10.87 0.52
C PRO A 251 -7.70 10.96 1.34
N SER A 252 -7.72 10.62 2.64
CA SER A 252 -6.51 10.49 3.46
C SER A 252 -5.74 9.20 3.15
N LYS A 253 -6.38 8.26 2.43
CA LYS A 253 -5.84 6.97 2.04
C LYS A 253 -5.73 6.83 0.53
N VAL A 254 -4.79 5.98 0.13
CA VAL A 254 -4.51 5.67 -1.28
C VAL A 254 -4.33 4.17 -1.44
N TRP A 255 -4.64 3.67 -2.61
CA TRP A 255 -4.40 2.28 -2.97
C TRP A 255 -2.92 2.03 -3.21
N VAL A 256 -2.45 0.85 -2.82
CA VAL A 256 -1.08 0.39 -2.96
C VAL A 256 -1.05 -1.08 -3.33
N ILE A 257 0.09 -1.54 -3.87
CA ILE A 257 0.34 -2.97 -4.10
C ILE A 257 1.61 -3.37 -3.36
N ASN A 258 1.51 -4.38 -2.48
CA ASN A 258 2.67 -5.04 -1.88
C ASN A 258 3.16 -6.18 -2.78
N PHE A 259 4.29 -5.99 -3.44
CA PHE A 259 4.87 -7.00 -4.33
C PHE A 259 5.55 -8.18 -3.58
N LYS A 260 5.61 -8.15 -2.25
CA LYS A 260 5.98 -9.34 -1.46
C LYS A 260 4.90 -10.41 -1.52
N SER A 261 3.64 -10.03 -1.59
CA SER A 261 2.49 -10.95 -1.54
C SER A 261 1.46 -10.70 -2.64
N ALA A 262 1.78 -9.84 -3.60
CA ALA A 262 0.85 -9.31 -4.60
C ALA A 262 -0.47 -8.80 -4.00
N ASN A 263 -0.42 -8.28 -2.77
CA ASN A 263 -1.60 -7.82 -2.04
C ASN A 263 -1.93 -6.38 -2.46
N ILE A 264 -3.18 -6.14 -2.87
CA ILE A 264 -3.72 -4.80 -3.12
C ILE A 264 -4.37 -4.33 -1.83
N GLY A 265 -4.06 -3.13 -1.35
CA GLY A 265 -4.67 -2.60 -0.12
C GLY A 265 -4.61 -1.08 -0.08
N THR A 266 -4.94 -0.51 1.09
CA THR A 266 -4.88 0.95 1.29
C THR A 266 -3.88 1.32 2.38
N LEU A 267 -3.24 2.48 2.23
CA LEU A 267 -2.36 3.07 3.23
C LEU A 267 -2.68 4.56 3.40
N ALA A 268 -2.44 5.09 4.60
CA ALA A 268 -2.57 6.52 4.84
C ALA A 268 -1.43 7.29 4.16
N LYS A 269 -1.75 8.44 3.55
CA LYS A 269 -0.82 9.23 2.73
C LYS A 269 0.43 9.72 3.48
N ASN A 270 0.37 9.88 4.80
CA ASN A 270 1.47 10.36 5.65
C ASN A 270 2.43 9.25 6.12
N THR A 271 2.27 8.01 5.64
CA THR A 271 3.03 6.87 6.16
C THR A 271 4.31 6.62 5.35
N ALA A 272 5.41 7.28 5.72
CA ALA A 272 6.66 7.24 4.93
C ALA A 272 7.42 5.91 4.92
N GLU A 273 7.11 5.00 5.84
CA GLU A 273 7.91 3.80 6.11
C GLU A 273 7.57 2.58 5.25
N TYR A 274 6.53 2.68 4.41
CA TYR A 274 5.98 1.51 3.73
C TYR A 274 6.26 1.48 2.24
N GLY A 275 5.98 2.56 1.51
CA GLY A 275 5.96 2.55 0.05
C GLY A 275 7.17 3.19 -0.63
N TYR A 276 7.56 2.60 -1.75
CA TYR A 276 8.45 3.20 -2.73
C TYR A 276 7.63 3.89 -3.84
N ALA A 277 8.28 4.80 -4.56
CA ALA A 277 7.72 5.40 -5.75
C ALA A 277 8.27 4.69 -6.98
N ARG A 278 7.40 4.30 -7.90
CA ARG A 278 7.79 3.92 -9.26
C ARG A 278 6.93 4.74 -10.20
N CYS A 279 7.54 5.28 -11.23
CA CYS A 279 6.89 6.21 -12.12
C CYS A 279 6.59 5.54 -13.45
N VAL A 280 5.55 6.00 -14.10
CA VAL A 280 5.22 5.63 -15.47
C VAL A 280 5.28 6.89 -16.34
N LYS A 281 5.71 6.75 -17.59
CA LYS A 281 5.66 7.84 -18.56
C LYS A 281 4.22 8.26 -18.79
N GLU A 282 4.03 9.56 -19.00
CA GLU A 282 2.74 10.14 -19.38
C GLU A 282 2.51 10.07 -20.90
#